data_AF-A0ABD5NUU8-F1
#
_entry.id   AF-A0ABD5NUU8-F1
#
_cell.length_a   1.000
_cell.length_b   1.000
_cell.length_c   1.000
_cell.angle_alpha   90.00
_cell.angle_beta   90.00
_cell.angle_gamma   90.00
#
_symmetry.space_group_name_H-M   'P 1'
#
loop_
_entity.id
_entity.type
_entity.pdbx_description
1 polymer ?
#
loop_
_entity_poly.entity_id
_entity_poly.type
_entity_poly.pdbx_seq_one_letter_code
_entity_poly.pdbx_strand_id
1 'polypeptide(L)'
;MTDLGELGLSSYEEKVYRTLLVTGAATATNVSDASGVPKGRIYDVLNSLEARQLIRTQATDPTRYVAEQPDTVVDRLLAERTVELQQELARYREVANSVRSNLLPTVPADGSVWLGALGSEEMQTALQEHMRTATDSVHATVGPPYESAPWETLKQEVDAFFDGAPLDISVALLVSEQVVETVPETLFEVAEEHAAEVRINVLPEIPVSFDVIDQTVTTIDIPHPQMAADRIGVVAVNDSDIVAEFERQFQELWVEAVPLLE
;
A
#
# COMPACT_ATOMS: atom_id res chain seq x y z
N MET A 1 -1.22 -27.98 -28.08
CA MET A 1 -2.59 -28.25 -27.62
C MET A 1 -3.53 -27.75 -28.71
N THR A 2 -4.77 -28.23 -28.74
CA THR A 2 -5.80 -27.76 -29.68
C THR A 2 -6.55 -26.57 -29.08
N ASP A 3 -7.16 -25.72 -29.90
CA ASP A 3 -7.85 -24.50 -29.43
C ASP A 3 -8.95 -24.80 -28.41
N LEU A 4 -9.74 -25.86 -28.62
CA LEU A 4 -10.76 -26.32 -27.65
C LEU A 4 -10.13 -26.96 -26.41
N GLY A 5 -8.92 -27.51 -26.54
CA GLY A 5 -8.14 -28.03 -25.42
C GLY A 5 -7.66 -26.93 -24.49
N GLU A 6 -7.26 -25.78 -25.03
CA GLU A 6 -6.93 -24.58 -24.24
C GLU A 6 -8.16 -24.04 -23.49
N LEU A 7 -9.35 -24.17 -24.09
CA LEU A 7 -10.61 -23.85 -23.46
C LEU A 7 -11.12 -24.94 -22.48
N GLY A 8 -10.35 -26.01 -22.26
CA GLY A 8 -10.61 -27.00 -21.21
C GLY A 8 -11.39 -28.25 -21.61
N LEU A 9 -11.41 -28.60 -22.89
CA LEU A 9 -11.75 -29.96 -23.29
C LEU A 9 -10.54 -30.88 -23.22
N SER A 10 -10.76 -32.11 -22.75
CA SER A 10 -9.79 -33.18 -22.95
C SER A 10 -9.72 -33.57 -24.44
N SER A 11 -8.64 -34.27 -24.81
CA SER A 11 -8.46 -34.75 -26.19
C SER A 11 -9.55 -35.70 -26.66
N TYR A 12 -10.21 -36.42 -25.74
CA TYR A 12 -11.34 -37.30 -26.08
C TYR A 12 -12.64 -36.53 -26.21
N GLU A 13 -12.91 -35.59 -25.32
CA GLU A 13 -14.09 -34.71 -25.39
C GLU A 13 -14.10 -33.90 -26.68
N GLU A 14 -12.96 -33.33 -27.07
CA GLU A 14 -12.87 -32.59 -28.33
C GLU A 14 -13.15 -33.48 -29.54
N LYS A 15 -12.57 -34.68 -29.59
CA LYS A 15 -12.81 -35.62 -30.69
C LYS A 15 -14.29 -35.97 -30.78
N VAL A 16 -14.93 -36.29 -29.66
CA VAL A 16 -16.35 -36.62 -29.61
C VAL A 16 -17.23 -35.44 -30.03
N TYR A 17 -16.96 -34.25 -29.53
CA TYR A 17 -17.72 -33.05 -29.88
C TYR A 17 -17.59 -32.73 -31.38
N ARG A 18 -16.37 -32.76 -31.93
CA ARG A 18 -16.13 -32.56 -33.38
C ARG A 18 -16.80 -33.64 -34.22
N THR A 19 -16.76 -34.90 -33.81
CA THR A 19 -17.47 -35.98 -34.49
C THR A 19 -18.97 -35.72 -34.53
N LEU A 20 -19.58 -35.32 -33.42
CA LEU A 20 -21.01 -35.02 -33.36
C LEU A 20 -21.42 -33.81 -34.22
N LEU A 21 -20.55 -32.80 -34.38
CA LEU A 21 -20.78 -31.70 -35.32
C LEU A 21 -20.84 -32.17 -36.79
N VAL A 22 -20.05 -33.19 -37.15
CA VAL A 22 -19.99 -33.72 -38.52
C VAL A 22 -21.09 -34.74 -38.77
N THR A 23 -21.32 -35.67 -37.83
CA THR A 23 -22.27 -36.78 -38.02
C THR A 23 -23.71 -36.40 -37.71
N GLY A 24 -23.93 -35.30 -37.00
CA GLY A 24 -25.21 -34.98 -36.38
C GLY A 24 -25.58 -35.98 -35.29
N ALA A 25 -26.88 -36.14 -35.02
CA ALA A 25 -27.39 -36.97 -33.93
C ALA A 25 -27.03 -38.46 -34.08
N ALA A 26 -26.16 -38.96 -33.20
CA ALA A 26 -25.56 -40.30 -33.30
C ALA A 26 -25.61 -41.06 -31.96
N THR A 27 -25.58 -42.40 -32.04
CA THR A 27 -25.53 -43.28 -30.86
C THR A 27 -24.12 -43.35 -30.29
N ALA A 28 -23.96 -43.70 -29.01
CA ALA A 28 -22.63 -43.83 -28.39
C ALA A 28 -21.70 -44.77 -29.16
N THR A 29 -22.21 -45.90 -29.68
CA THR A 29 -21.45 -46.82 -30.52
C THR A 29 -20.92 -46.14 -31.78
N ASN A 30 -21.79 -45.44 -32.52
CA ASN A 30 -21.41 -44.78 -33.76
C ASN A 30 -20.40 -43.64 -33.51
N VAL A 31 -20.58 -42.90 -32.41
CA VAL A 31 -19.64 -41.83 -32.03
C VAL A 31 -18.29 -42.42 -31.64
N SER A 32 -18.25 -43.53 -30.90
CA SER A 32 -17.00 -44.22 -30.57
C SER A 32 -16.24 -44.67 -31.82
N ASP A 33 -16.95 -45.31 -32.75
CA ASP A 33 -16.36 -45.83 -33.99
C ASP A 33 -15.84 -44.67 -34.88
N ALA A 34 -16.56 -43.55 -34.95
CA ALA A 34 -16.19 -42.39 -35.79
C ALA A 34 -15.14 -41.46 -35.15
N SER A 35 -15.12 -41.32 -33.82
CA SER A 35 -14.17 -40.46 -33.09
C SER A 35 -12.84 -41.15 -32.77
N GLY A 36 -12.81 -42.49 -32.83
CA GLY A 36 -11.68 -43.31 -32.38
C GLY A 36 -11.49 -43.32 -30.87
N VAL A 37 -12.46 -42.80 -30.09
CA VAL A 37 -12.47 -42.91 -28.62
C VAL A 37 -12.96 -44.31 -28.23
N PRO A 38 -12.25 -45.07 -27.37
CA PRO A 38 -12.63 -46.43 -27.02
C PRO A 38 -14.03 -46.55 -26.41
N LYS A 39 -14.75 -47.64 -26.74
CA LYS A 39 -16.11 -47.91 -26.20
C LYS A 39 -16.18 -47.91 -24.68
N GLY A 40 -15.11 -48.32 -24.00
CA GLY A 40 -15.04 -48.28 -22.54
C GLY A 40 -14.99 -46.88 -21.93
N ARG A 41 -14.75 -45.83 -22.74
CA ARG A 41 -14.64 -44.43 -22.30
C ARG A 41 -15.69 -43.51 -22.91
N ILE A 42 -16.43 -43.98 -23.93
CA ILE A 42 -17.32 -43.10 -24.69
C ILE A 42 -18.47 -42.56 -23.84
N TYR A 43 -19.04 -43.39 -22.96
CA TYR A 43 -20.12 -42.95 -22.08
C TYR A 43 -19.62 -41.93 -21.05
N ASP A 44 -18.43 -42.12 -20.47
CA ASP A 44 -17.82 -41.14 -19.56
C ASP A 44 -17.66 -39.78 -20.24
N VAL A 45 -17.17 -39.79 -21.48
CA VAL A 45 -16.93 -38.57 -22.26
C VAL A 45 -18.25 -37.89 -22.65
N LEU A 46 -19.25 -38.65 -23.11
CA LEU A 46 -20.56 -38.11 -23.44
C LEU A 46 -21.27 -37.54 -22.20
N ASN A 47 -21.22 -38.25 -21.08
CA ASN A 47 -21.79 -37.77 -19.82
C ASN A 47 -21.07 -36.50 -19.33
N SER A 48 -19.75 -36.40 -19.47
CA SER A 48 -18.97 -35.19 -19.14
C SER A 48 -19.39 -34.00 -19.99
N LEU A 49 -19.47 -34.20 -21.31
CA LEU A 49 -19.91 -33.17 -22.25
C LEU A 49 -21.37 -32.76 -21.99
N GLU A 50 -22.25 -33.69 -21.66
CA GLU A 50 -23.66 -33.40 -21.34
C GLU A 50 -23.79 -32.66 -20.01
N ALA A 51 -23.04 -33.03 -18.98
CA ALA A 51 -23.04 -32.34 -17.69
C ALA A 51 -22.61 -30.88 -17.82
N ARG A 52 -21.67 -30.61 -18.73
CA ARG A 52 -21.22 -29.26 -19.12
C ARG A 52 -22.13 -28.61 -20.17
N GLN A 53 -23.23 -29.27 -20.53
CA GLN A 53 -24.23 -28.82 -21.50
C GLN A 53 -23.63 -28.55 -22.90
N LEU A 54 -22.54 -29.22 -23.29
CA LEU A 54 -21.91 -29.04 -24.59
C LEU A 54 -22.54 -29.93 -25.66
N ILE A 55 -23.30 -30.92 -25.22
CA ILE A 55 -24.12 -31.80 -26.06
C ILE A 55 -25.48 -31.99 -25.39
N ARG A 56 -26.45 -32.49 -26.14
CA ARG A 56 -27.77 -32.89 -25.64
C ARG A 56 -28.06 -34.33 -25.97
N THR A 57 -28.81 -34.98 -25.09
CA THR A 57 -29.33 -36.33 -25.33
C THR A 57 -30.76 -36.29 -25.88
N GLN A 58 -31.03 -37.17 -26.83
CA GLN A 58 -32.36 -37.43 -27.38
C GLN A 58 -32.79 -38.83 -26.95
N ALA A 59 -33.94 -38.91 -26.26
CA ALA A 59 -34.53 -40.15 -25.76
C ALA A 59 -35.14 -40.97 -26.91
N THR A 60 -34.27 -41.55 -27.74
CA THR A 60 -34.60 -42.56 -28.76
C THR A 60 -34.17 -43.95 -28.29
N ASP A 61 -34.61 -44.99 -28.99
CA ASP A 61 -34.10 -46.36 -28.79
C ASP A 61 -33.36 -46.84 -30.05
N PRO A 62 -32.01 -46.93 -30.02
CA PRO A 62 -31.09 -46.55 -28.95
C PRO A 62 -30.91 -45.03 -28.80
N THR A 63 -30.46 -44.58 -27.62
CA THR A 63 -30.24 -43.16 -27.28
C THR A 63 -29.27 -42.47 -28.23
N ARG A 64 -29.58 -41.23 -28.61
CA ARG A 64 -28.74 -40.41 -29.49
C ARG A 64 -28.26 -39.15 -28.81
N TYR A 65 -27.08 -38.71 -29.19
CA TYR A 65 -26.43 -37.50 -28.69
C TYR A 65 -26.26 -36.52 -29.84
N VAL A 66 -26.42 -35.23 -29.57
CA VAL A 66 -26.27 -34.16 -30.56
C VAL A 66 -25.40 -33.05 -29.98
N ALA A 67 -24.47 -32.53 -30.77
CA ALA A 67 -23.64 -31.39 -30.37
C ALA A 67 -24.48 -30.12 -30.22
N GLU A 68 -24.15 -29.30 -29.21
CA GLU A 68 -24.63 -27.93 -29.17
C GLU A 68 -23.90 -27.04 -30.19
N GLN A 69 -24.47 -25.88 -30.48
CA GLN A 69 -23.91 -24.95 -31.45
C GLN A 69 -22.50 -24.50 -31.02
N PRO A 70 -21.53 -24.45 -31.96
CA PRO A 70 -20.14 -24.08 -31.65
C PRO A 70 -20.00 -22.77 -30.88
N ASP A 71 -20.72 -21.72 -31.29
CA ASP A 71 -20.64 -20.41 -30.63
C ASP A 71 -21.05 -20.50 -29.15
N THR A 72 -22.17 -21.18 -28.86
CA THR A 72 -22.63 -21.43 -27.49
C THR A 72 -21.64 -22.27 -26.67
N VAL A 73 -21.01 -23.26 -27.30
CA VAL A 73 -20.01 -24.12 -26.65
C VAL A 73 -18.76 -23.33 -26.33
N VAL A 74 -18.26 -22.52 -27.26
CA VAL A 74 -17.08 -21.68 -27.05
C VAL A 74 -17.34 -20.67 -25.92
N ASP A 75 -18.48 -19.98 -25.93
CA ASP A 75 -18.84 -19.01 -24.89
C ASP A 75 -18.92 -19.68 -23.50
N ARG A 76 -19.50 -20.88 -23.42
CA ARG A 76 -19.56 -21.66 -22.17
C ARG A 76 -18.19 -22.06 -21.68
N LEU A 77 -17.37 -22.64 -22.55
CA LEU A 77 -16.01 -23.05 -22.20
C LEU A 77 -15.15 -21.86 -21.76
N LEU A 78 -15.29 -20.71 -22.44
CA LEU A 78 -14.61 -19.48 -22.06
C LEU A 78 -15.06 -18.96 -20.69
N ALA A 79 -16.37 -19.01 -20.40
CA ALA A 79 -16.91 -18.63 -19.10
C ALA A 79 -16.41 -19.58 -17.99
N GLU A 80 -16.45 -20.89 -18.21
CA GLU A 80 -15.89 -21.90 -17.29
C GLU A 80 -14.41 -21.61 -17.00
N ARG A 81 -13.60 -21.43 -18.05
CA ARG A 81 -12.17 -21.12 -17.92
C ARG A 81 -11.90 -19.81 -17.21
N THR A 82 -12.72 -18.78 -17.44
CA THR A 82 -12.59 -17.49 -16.78
C THR A 82 -12.81 -17.63 -15.27
N VAL A 83 -13.84 -18.39 -14.86
CA VAL A 83 -14.12 -18.67 -13.44
C VAL A 83 -12.98 -19.46 -12.80
N GLU A 84 -12.48 -20.51 -13.46
CA GLU A 84 -11.34 -21.30 -12.98
C GLU A 84 -10.10 -20.43 -12.76
N LEU A 85 -9.75 -19.60 -13.75
CA LEU A 85 -8.59 -18.70 -13.66
C LEU A 85 -8.77 -17.63 -12.57
N GLN A 86 -9.99 -17.12 -12.37
CA GLN A 86 -10.29 -16.18 -11.29
C GLN A 86 -10.14 -16.83 -9.92
N GLN A 87 -10.59 -18.08 -9.75
CA GLN A 87 -10.42 -18.84 -8.51
C GLN A 87 -8.94 -19.15 -8.25
N GLU A 88 -8.19 -19.55 -9.29
CA GLU A 88 -6.76 -19.81 -9.17
C GLU A 88 -5.99 -18.54 -8.80
N LEU A 89 -6.33 -17.40 -9.42
CA LEU A 89 -5.78 -16.09 -9.08
C LEU A 89 -6.12 -15.68 -7.64
N ALA A 90 -7.35 -15.91 -7.18
CA ALA A 90 -7.75 -15.64 -5.79
C ALA A 90 -6.92 -16.49 -4.81
N ARG A 91 -6.75 -17.78 -5.09
CA ARG A 91 -5.89 -18.67 -4.31
C ARG A 91 -4.43 -18.19 -4.28
N TYR A 92 -3.87 -17.79 -5.43
CA TYR A 92 -2.50 -17.24 -5.46
C TYR A 92 -2.37 -15.92 -4.69
N ARG A 93 -3.41 -15.08 -4.68
CA ARG A 93 -3.44 -13.87 -3.84
C ARG A 93 -3.45 -14.22 -2.36
N GLU A 94 -4.22 -15.21 -1.92
CA GLU A 94 -4.20 -15.70 -0.54
C GLU A 94 -2.82 -16.25 -0.15
N VAL A 95 -2.21 -17.05 -1.03
CA VAL A 95 -0.84 -17.56 -0.83
C VAL A 95 0.16 -16.41 -0.76
N ALA A 96 0.08 -15.44 -1.66
CA ALA A 96 0.97 -14.27 -1.65
C ALA A 96 0.80 -13.43 -0.39
N ASN A 97 -0.43 -13.25 0.10
CA ASN A 97 -0.73 -12.56 1.36
C ASN A 97 -0.21 -13.34 2.57
N SER A 98 -0.35 -14.67 2.58
CA SER A 98 0.20 -15.54 3.61
C SER A 98 1.73 -15.50 3.62
N VAL A 99 2.38 -15.54 2.45
CA VAL A 99 3.83 -15.43 2.34
C VAL A 99 4.31 -14.04 2.77
N ARG A 100 3.61 -12.97 2.38
CA ARG A 100 3.91 -11.59 2.80
C ARG A 100 3.77 -11.41 4.33
N SER A 101 2.74 -11.99 4.94
CA SER A 101 2.52 -11.90 6.39
C SER A 101 3.47 -12.78 7.21
N ASN A 102 4.04 -13.84 6.62
CA ASN A 102 4.95 -14.75 7.32
C ASN A 102 6.44 -14.45 7.11
N LEU A 103 6.83 -13.59 6.16
CA LEU A 103 8.24 -13.35 5.83
C LEU A 103 8.89 -12.09 6.44
N LEU A 104 8.15 -11.18 7.08
CA LEU A 104 8.73 -10.06 7.85
C LEU A 104 7.80 -9.68 9.02
N PRO A 105 8.32 -9.24 10.18
CA PRO A 105 7.51 -8.47 11.12
C PRO A 105 7.08 -7.21 10.36
N THR A 106 5.75 -6.95 10.24
CA THR A 106 5.12 -5.71 9.75
C THR A 106 5.86 -4.99 8.63
N VAL A 107 5.26 -4.92 7.43
CA VAL A 107 5.68 -3.96 6.39
C VAL A 107 5.99 -2.63 7.09
N PRO A 108 7.22 -2.08 6.99
CA PRO A 108 7.47 -0.78 7.57
C PRO A 108 6.40 0.13 7.00
N ALA A 109 5.69 0.85 7.86
CA ALA A 109 5.01 2.08 7.48
C ALA A 109 5.75 2.72 6.30
N ASP A 110 5.07 3.13 5.23
CA ASP A 110 5.71 3.84 4.11
C ASP A 110 6.51 5.00 4.71
N GLY A 111 7.81 4.78 4.84
CA GLY A 111 8.66 5.50 5.76
C GLY A 111 9.97 5.77 5.07
N SER A 112 10.21 7.04 4.80
CA SER A 112 11.42 7.51 4.17
C SER A 112 12.44 7.87 5.23
N VAL A 113 13.69 7.48 4.99
CA VAL A 113 14.81 7.85 5.84
C VAL A 113 15.70 8.78 5.04
N TRP A 114 15.92 10.00 5.54
CA TRP A 114 16.91 10.92 5.02
C TRP A 114 18.10 10.91 5.96
N LEU A 115 19.27 10.54 5.43
CA LEU A 115 20.52 10.52 6.18
C LEU A 115 21.26 11.83 5.94
N GLY A 116 21.64 12.50 7.01
CA GLY A 116 22.31 13.79 6.93
C GLY A 116 22.54 14.39 8.31
N ALA A 117 23.54 15.26 8.37
CA ALA A 117 23.85 16.04 9.56
C ALA A 117 22.82 17.17 9.74
N LEU A 118 22.68 17.64 10.96
CA LEU A 118 21.88 18.81 11.28
C LEU A 118 22.40 20.05 10.53
N GLY A 119 21.52 20.77 9.86
CA GLY A 119 21.86 21.94 9.04
C GLY A 119 22.53 21.62 7.70
N SER A 120 22.64 20.36 7.29
CA SER A 120 23.19 20.05 5.94
C SER A 120 22.24 20.55 4.84
N GLU A 121 22.78 20.94 3.68
CA GLU A 121 21.96 21.42 2.54
C GLU A 121 20.93 20.38 2.10
N GLU A 122 21.30 19.10 2.16
CA GLU A 122 20.43 17.98 1.83
C GLU A 122 19.25 17.87 2.82
N MET A 123 19.52 18.03 4.12
CA MET A 123 18.49 17.98 5.16
C MET A 123 17.59 19.22 5.14
N GLN A 124 18.14 20.40 4.88
CA GLN A 124 17.34 21.61 4.67
C GLN A 124 16.38 21.46 3.50
N THR A 125 16.87 20.91 2.37
CA THR A 125 16.04 20.64 1.19
C THR A 125 14.93 19.63 1.51
N ALA A 126 15.26 18.56 2.24
CA ALA A 126 14.29 17.55 2.64
C ALA A 126 13.20 18.14 3.56
N LEU A 127 13.60 18.96 4.54
CA LEU A 127 12.68 19.64 5.46
C LEU A 127 11.76 20.62 4.73
N GLN A 128 12.29 21.42 3.79
CA GLN A 128 11.49 22.32 2.96
C GLN A 128 10.44 21.58 2.14
N GLU A 129 10.85 20.53 1.43
CA GLU A 129 9.92 19.71 0.64
C GLU A 129 8.89 19.02 1.54
N HIS A 130 9.26 18.67 2.77
CA HIS A 130 8.34 18.08 3.71
C HIS A 130 7.29 19.10 4.19
N MET A 131 7.72 20.27 4.62
CA MET A 131 6.81 21.35 5.07
C MET A 131 5.88 21.84 3.96
N ARG A 132 6.30 21.80 2.69
CA ARG A 132 5.45 22.14 1.53
C ARG A 132 4.21 21.27 1.39
N THR A 133 4.20 20.09 2.02
CA THR A 133 3.05 19.18 1.98
C THR A 133 1.98 19.51 3.02
N ALA A 134 2.29 20.37 4.00
CA ALA A 134 1.34 20.83 5.00
C ALA A 134 0.19 21.61 4.37
N THR A 135 -1.01 21.41 4.89
CA THR A 135 -2.24 22.04 4.39
C THR A 135 -3.07 22.67 5.48
N ASP A 136 -3.02 22.16 6.71
CA ASP A 136 -3.86 22.62 7.82
C ASP A 136 -3.03 22.99 9.07
N SER A 137 -2.17 22.06 9.52
CA SER A 137 -1.47 22.22 10.81
C SER A 137 -0.16 21.44 10.91
N VAL A 138 0.81 22.03 11.61
CA VAL A 138 2.06 21.38 12.00
C VAL A 138 2.23 21.45 13.52
N HIS A 139 2.45 20.30 14.13
CA HIS A 139 2.79 20.16 15.55
C HIS A 139 4.21 19.64 15.67
N ALA A 140 5.13 20.37 16.29
CA ALA A 140 6.52 19.95 16.38
C ALA A 140 7.12 20.12 17.77
N THR A 141 8.05 19.24 18.10
CA THR A 141 8.85 19.27 19.33
C THR A 141 10.31 19.51 18.97
N VAL A 142 10.96 20.41 19.70
CA VAL A 142 12.34 20.86 19.44
C VAL A 142 13.14 20.72 20.73
N GLY A 143 13.87 19.60 20.84
CA GLY A 143 14.76 19.26 21.95
C GLY A 143 16.10 18.74 21.41
N PRO A 144 16.54 17.51 21.72
CA PRO A 144 17.72 16.91 21.13
C PRO A 144 17.55 16.64 19.61
N PRO A 145 18.55 16.90 18.76
CA PRO A 145 19.88 17.45 19.07
C PRO A 145 19.95 18.99 19.05
N TYR A 146 18.85 19.68 18.74
CA TYR A 146 18.79 21.14 18.60
C TYR A 146 19.26 21.89 19.85
N GLU A 147 18.97 21.38 21.05
CA GLU A 147 19.38 22.01 22.32
C GLU A 147 20.90 22.11 22.52
N SER A 148 21.66 21.25 21.83
CA SER A 148 23.12 21.22 21.90
C SER A 148 23.79 21.84 20.68
N ALA A 149 23.02 22.20 19.65
CA ALA A 149 23.54 22.70 18.40
C ALA A 149 23.80 24.22 18.44
N PRO A 150 24.82 24.72 17.73
CA PRO A 150 25.10 26.15 17.69
C PRO A 150 23.99 26.90 16.95
N TRP A 151 23.71 28.13 17.38
CA TRP A 151 22.65 28.96 16.81
C TRP A 151 22.65 29.04 15.27
N GLU A 152 23.82 29.16 14.65
CA GLU A 152 23.92 29.19 13.18
C GLU A 152 23.34 27.95 12.49
N THR A 153 23.48 26.78 13.11
CA THR A 153 22.92 25.52 12.62
C THR A 153 21.42 25.46 12.88
N LEU A 154 20.95 25.87 14.06
CA LEU A 154 19.51 25.96 14.33
C LEU A 154 18.83 26.93 13.36
N LYS A 155 19.45 28.08 13.10
CA LYS A 155 18.92 29.08 12.19
C LYS A 155 18.68 28.50 10.81
N GLN A 156 19.58 27.68 10.29
CA GLN A 156 19.42 27.02 8.99
C GLN A 156 18.21 26.08 8.96
N GLU A 157 17.97 25.33 10.03
CA GLU A 157 16.81 24.45 10.15
C GLU A 157 15.51 25.25 10.29
N VAL A 158 15.52 26.34 11.07
CA VAL A 158 14.36 27.23 11.23
C VAL A 158 14.01 27.94 9.91
N ASP A 159 15.01 28.48 9.22
CA ASP A 159 14.82 29.09 7.90
C ASP A 159 14.23 28.06 6.92
N ALA A 160 14.78 26.84 6.88
CA ALA A 160 14.28 25.78 6.02
C ALA A 160 12.84 25.35 6.36
N PHE A 161 12.49 25.31 7.65
CA PHE A 161 11.13 25.02 8.10
C PHE A 161 10.14 26.08 7.58
N PHE A 162 10.41 27.36 7.82
CA PHE A 162 9.49 28.44 7.45
C PHE A 162 9.50 28.76 5.94
N ASP A 163 10.61 28.57 5.24
CA ASP A 163 10.68 28.71 3.78
C ASP A 163 9.87 27.63 3.04
N GLY A 164 9.68 26.47 3.68
CA GLY A 164 8.85 25.37 3.16
C GLY A 164 7.37 25.47 3.56
N ALA A 165 7.08 26.06 4.72
CA ALA A 165 5.74 26.15 5.27
C ALA A 165 4.82 27.09 4.46
N PRO A 166 3.58 26.68 4.12
CA PRO A 166 2.58 27.60 3.57
C PRO A 166 2.18 28.67 4.59
N LEU A 167 1.82 29.87 4.12
CA LEU A 167 1.48 31.00 4.98
C LEU A 167 0.13 30.83 5.71
N ASP A 168 -0.70 29.87 5.32
CA ASP A 168 -2.07 29.68 5.80
C ASP A 168 -2.24 28.53 6.80
N ILE A 169 -1.15 27.88 7.21
CA ILE A 169 -1.19 26.81 8.22
C ILE A 169 -1.12 27.35 9.66
N SER A 170 -1.55 26.50 10.60
CA SER A 170 -1.29 26.69 12.02
C SER A 170 -0.04 25.90 12.46
N VAL A 171 0.83 26.51 13.25
CA VAL A 171 2.06 25.89 13.76
C VAL A 171 2.05 25.92 15.29
N ALA A 172 2.20 24.75 15.91
CA ALA A 172 2.37 24.63 17.35
C ALA A 172 3.73 23.99 17.67
N LEU A 173 4.59 24.72 18.37
CA LEU A 173 5.95 24.31 18.71
C LEU A 173 6.09 24.07 20.21
N LEU A 174 6.59 22.91 20.59
CA LEU A 174 7.11 22.63 21.92
C LEU A 174 8.62 22.71 21.89
N VAL A 175 9.19 23.54 22.75
CA VAL A 175 10.62 23.82 22.75
C VAL A 175 11.18 23.50 24.14
N SER A 176 12.34 22.86 24.22
CA SER A 176 12.98 22.63 25.53
C SER A 176 13.56 23.95 26.08
N GLU A 177 13.62 24.11 27.40
CA GLU A 177 14.23 25.28 28.05
C GLU A 177 15.66 25.55 27.52
N GLN A 178 16.44 24.49 27.29
CA GLN A 178 17.79 24.63 26.73
C GLN A 178 17.83 25.19 25.31
N VAL A 179 16.86 24.84 24.45
CA VAL A 179 16.78 25.43 23.11
C VAL A 179 16.49 26.93 23.23
N VAL A 180 15.58 27.34 24.12
CA VAL A 180 15.27 28.76 24.36
C VAL A 180 16.51 29.53 24.82
N GLU A 181 17.36 28.95 25.67
CA GLU A 181 18.62 29.56 26.09
C GLU A 181 19.66 29.71 24.95
N THR A 182 19.53 28.89 23.91
CA THR A 182 20.48 28.83 22.79
C THR A 182 20.10 29.78 21.65
N VAL A 183 18.82 30.14 21.53
CA VAL A 183 18.30 30.99 20.47
C VAL A 183 18.15 32.46 20.90
N PRO A 184 18.32 33.44 19.99
CA PRO A 184 18.03 34.83 20.30
C PRO A 184 16.52 35.05 20.47
N GLU A 185 16.12 35.91 21.42
CA GLU A 185 14.71 36.25 21.70
C GLU A 185 13.95 36.70 20.44
N THR A 186 14.64 37.38 19.51
CA THR A 186 14.08 37.87 18.25
C THR A 186 13.62 36.77 17.30
N LEU A 187 14.06 35.52 17.47
CA LEU A 187 13.64 34.41 16.62
C LEU A 187 12.12 34.18 16.70
N PHE A 188 11.59 34.23 17.92
CA PHE A 188 10.20 33.91 18.19
C PHE A 188 9.26 35.03 17.72
N GLU A 189 9.72 36.27 17.70
CA GLU A 189 8.99 37.41 17.12
C GLU A 189 8.89 37.30 15.58
N VAL A 190 9.94 36.81 14.92
CA VAL A 190 9.96 36.65 13.45
C VAL A 190 9.08 35.47 13.02
N ALA A 191 9.02 34.40 13.81
CA ALA A 191 8.20 33.23 13.51
C ALA A 191 6.71 33.57 13.27
N GLU A 192 6.17 34.58 13.97
CA GLU A 192 4.78 35.05 13.78
C GLU A 192 4.51 35.64 12.38
N GLU A 193 5.55 36.08 11.64
CA GLU A 193 5.41 36.64 10.29
C GLU A 193 5.29 35.56 9.20
N HIS A 194 5.55 34.29 9.53
CA HIS A 194 5.74 33.21 8.56
C HIS A 194 4.59 32.19 8.46
N ALA A 195 3.58 32.26 9.32
CA ALA A 195 2.39 31.41 9.26
C ALA A 195 1.13 32.15 9.71
N ALA A 196 -0.06 31.55 9.50
CA ALA A 196 -1.32 32.17 9.91
C ALA A 196 -1.45 32.27 11.42
N GLU A 197 -0.91 31.28 12.13
CA GLU A 197 -0.84 31.25 13.59
C GLU A 197 0.36 30.42 14.03
N VAL A 198 1.24 31.01 14.86
CA VAL A 198 2.34 30.29 15.51
C VAL A 198 2.13 30.36 17.02
N ARG A 199 2.10 29.19 17.67
CA ARG A 199 2.07 29.08 19.14
C ARG A 199 3.30 28.33 19.60
N ILE A 200 3.95 28.86 20.63
CA ILE A 200 5.21 28.29 21.15
C ILE A 200 5.06 28.10 22.65
N ASN A 201 5.21 26.86 23.10
CA ASN A 201 5.21 26.50 24.49
C ASN A 201 6.55 25.85 24.87
N VAL A 202 6.92 25.98 26.14
CA VAL A 202 8.19 25.52 26.69
C VAL A 202 7.99 24.38 27.67
N LEU A 203 8.89 23.40 27.61
CA LEU A 203 9.01 22.33 28.60
C LEU A 203 10.44 22.26 29.15
N PRO A 204 10.64 21.80 30.40
CA PRO A 204 11.99 21.65 30.96
C PRO A 204 12.88 20.70 30.16
N GLU A 205 12.31 19.61 29.63
CA GLU A 205 13.02 18.61 28.85
C GLU A 205 12.09 18.02 27.79
N ILE A 206 12.63 17.77 26.60
CA ILE A 206 11.93 17.08 25.50
C ILE A 206 12.74 15.82 25.17
N PRO A 207 12.15 14.62 25.24
CA PRO A 207 12.92 13.38 25.08
C PRO A 207 13.36 13.11 23.64
N VAL A 208 12.56 13.54 22.66
CA VAL A 208 12.79 13.31 21.24
C VAL A 208 12.20 14.46 20.45
N SER A 209 12.93 14.92 19.42
CA SER A 209 12.40 15.90 18.46
C SER A 209 11.66 15.15 17.36
N PHE A 210 10.44 15.61 17.10
CA PHE A 210 9.57 15.08 16.07
C PHE A 210 8.56 16.13 15.64
N ASP A 211 8.02 15.98 14.45
CA ASP A 211 6.88 16.77 13.96
C ASP A 211 5.75 15.87 13.46
N VAL A 212 4.55 16.42 13.43
CA VAL A 212 3.33 15.84 12.87
C VAL A 212 2.70 16.86 11.95
N ILE A 213 2.53 16.51 10.67
CA ILE A 213 1.90 17.36 9.66
C ILE A 213 0.53 16.81 9.30
N ASP A 214 -0.50 17.63 9.47
CA ASP A 214 -1.91 17.36 9.13
C ASP A 214 -2.45 16.04 9.71
N GLN A 215 -1.81 15.49 10.75
CA GLN A 215 -2.06 14.14 11.27
C GLN A 215 -1.96 13.03 10.20
N THR A 216 -1.15 13.26 9.15
CA THR A 216 -0.95 12.32 8.04
C THR A 216 0.47 11.77 7.97
N VAL A 217 1.44 12.53 8.47
CA VAL A 217 2.85 12.15 8.50
C VAL A 217 3.47 12.65 9.79
N THR A 218 4.43 11.87 10.31
CA THR A 218 5.30 12.31 11.38
C THR A 218 6.75 12.11 10.98
N THR A 219 7.63 13.04 11.35
CA THR A 219 9.08 12.84 11.24
C THR A 219 9.73 12.82 12.60
N ILE A 220 10.77 11.99 12.74
CA ILE A 220 11.45 11.73 14.01
C ILE A 220 12.95 11.88 13.78
N ASP A 221 13.59 12.73 14.58
CA ASP A 221 15.04 12.88 14.58
C ASP A 221 15.72 11.63 15.15
N ILE A 222 16.81 11.22 14.51
CA ILE A 222 17.73 10.21 15.03
C ILE A 222 19.01 10.92 15.49
N PRO A 223 19.18 11.23 16.79
CA PRO A 223 20.39 11.85 17.30
C PRO A 223 21.65 11.04 17.01
N HIS A 224 22.77 11.73 16.82
CA HIS A 224 24.05 11.07 16.59
C HIS A 224 24.59 10.46 17.90
N PRO A 225 25.02 9.19 17.93
CA PRO A 225 25.34 8.45 19.17
C PRO A 225 26.58 8.99 19.91
N GLN A 226 27.37 9.84 19.27
CA GLN A 226 28.59 10.43 19.86
C GLN A 226 28.62 11.97 19.80
N MET A 227 27.71 12.60 19.05
CA MET A 227 27.73 14.06 18.82
C MET A 227 26.37 14.59 19.23
N ALA A 228 26.26 15.12 20.45
CA ALA A 228 24.98 15.57 21.01
C ALA A 228 24.33 16.71 20.21
N ALA A 229 25.15 17.52 19.54
CA ALA A 229 24.76 18.64 18.69
C ALA A 229 24.37 18.24 17.24
N ASP A 230 24.22 16.95 16.95
CA ASP A 230 24.02 16.46 15.58
C ASP A 230 23.07 15.25 15.51
N ARG A 231 22.60 14.93 14.30
CA ARG A 231 21.77 13.77 13.97
C ARG A 231 22.42 12.91 12.89
N ILE A 232 22.04 11.63 12.83
CA ILE A 232 22.37 10.75 11.69
C ILE A 232 21.38 10.96 10.54
N GLY A 233 20.16 11.39 10.87
CA GLY A 233 19.11 11.59 9.90
C GLY A 233 17.74 11.72 10.55
N VAL A 234 16.72 11.69 9.70
CA VAL A 234 15.32 11.80 10.06
C VAL A 234 14.55 10.64 9.43
N VAL A 235 13.61 10.09 10.18
CA VAL A 235 12.66 9.08 9.70
C VAL A 235 11.30 9.74 9.56
N ALA A 236 10.76 9.82 8.35
CA ALA A 236 9.33 10.07 8.16
C ALA A 236 8.56 8.76 8.19
N VAL A 237 7.34 8.83 8.71
CA VAL A 237 6.41 7.73 8.86
C VAL A 237 5.01 8.21 8.48
N ASN A 238 4.38 7.56 7.51
CA ASN A 238 3.02 7.88 7.06
C ASN A 238 1.97 6.86 7.56
N ASP A 239 2.34 5.97 8.49
CA ASP A 239 1.41 5.01 9.07
C ASP A 239 0.50 5.69 10.10
N SER A 240 -0.81 5.56 9.90
CA SER A 240 -1.81 6.27 10.70
C SER A 240 -1.77 5.94 12.18
N ASP A 241 -1.37 4.71 12.55
CA ASP A 241 -1.32 4.32 13.96
C ASP A 241 -0.11 4.97 14.64
N ILE A 242 1.04 5.03 13.94
CA ILE A 242 2.23 5.73 14.44
C ILE A 242 2.01 7.24 14.50
N VAL A 243 1.46 7.83 13.44
CA VAL A 243 1.16 9.27 13.39
C VAL A 243 0.21 9.67 14.51
N ALA A 244 -0.87 8.90 14.72
CA ALA A 244 -1.81 9.15 15.81
C ALA A 244 -1.17 9.01 17.20
N GLU A 245 -0.20 8.10 17.36
CA GLU A 245 0.56 7.98 18.61
C GLU A 245 1.44 9.21 18.86
N PHE A 246 2.19 9.69 17.88
CA PHE A 246 3.00 10.90 18.03
C PHE A 246 2.15 12.15 18.24
N GLU A 247 1.01 12.27 17.55
CA GLU A 247 0.04 13.34 17.81
C GLU A 247 -0.48 13.28 19.26
N ARG A 248 -0.81 12.09 19.76
CA ARG A 248 -1.25 11.91 21.16
C ARG A 248 -0.15 12.34 22.15
N GLN A 249 1.09 11.96 21.91
CA GLN A 249 2.23 12.36 22.74
C GLN A 249 2.44 13.87 22.72
N PHE A 250 2.33 14.50 21.55
CA PHE A 250 2.41 15.96 21.43
C PHE A 250 1.32 16.64 22.28
N GLN A 251 0.07 16.20 22.17
CA GLN A 251 -1.05 16.78 22.93
C GLN A 251 -0.87 16.60 24.44
N GLU A 252 -0.34 15.46 24.89
CA GLU A 252 -0.03 15.23 26.31
C GLU A 252 1.04 16.20 26.82
N LEU A 253 2.12 16.38 26.07
CA LEU A 253 3.17 17.34 26.38
C LEU A 253 2.66 18.79 26.33
N TRP A 254 1.79 19.10 25.37
CA TRP A 254 1.23 20.45 25.17
C TRP A 254 0.42 20.94 26.38
N VAL A 255 -0.31 20.05 27.04
CA VAL A 255 -1.09 20.37 28.24
C VAL A 255 -0.22 20.73 29.44
N GLU A 256 0.96 20.13 29.54
CA GLU A 256 1.91 20.38 30.64
C GLU A 256 2.80 21.61 30.38
N ALA A 257 2.91 22.02 29.12
CA ALA A 257 3.81 23.07 28.68
C ALA A 257 3.30 24.48 29.02
N VAL A 258 4.25 25.41 29.17
CA VAL A 258 3.96 26.82 29.49
C VAL A 258 4.15 27.68 28.24
N PRO A 259 3.21 28.58 27.88
CA PRO A 259 3.40 29.49 26.76
C PRO A 259 4.66 30.35 26.90
N LEU A 260 5.45 30.44 25.83
CA LEU A 260 6.66 31.26 25.79
C LEU A 260 6.35 32.76 25.68
N LEU A 261 5.28 33.09 24.96
CA LEU A 261 4.79 34.45 24.74
C LEU A 261 3.36 34.55 25.27
N GLU A 262 3.08 35.53 26.13
CA GLU A 262 1.73 35.91 26.59
C GLU A 262 1.09 36.95 25.67
#